data_AF-A0A1B6KDQ5-F1
#
_entry.id   AF-A0A1B6KDQ5-F1
#
_cell.length_a   1.000
_cell.length_b   1.000
_cell.length_c   1.000
_cell.angle_alpha   90.00
_cell.angle_beta   90.00
_cell.angle_gamma   90.00
#
_symmetry.space_group_name_H-M   'P 1'
#
loop_
_entity.id
_entity.type
_entity.pdbx_description
1 polymer ?
#
loop_
_entity_poly.entity_id
_entity_poly.type
_entity_poly.pdbx_seq_one_letter_code
_entity_poly.pdbx_strand_id
1 'polypeptide(L)'
;STALFAIFGFKMLWEGYHMQPGGAQEEIEEVQADLRKRDGEIDKEVHLMAADPESGRHKRQNILKLVSRIFLQAFTLTFLAEWGDRSQLTTILLAAREDIYGVMVGGIVGHSMCTGLAVMGGRFVAQRISVRTVTLIGGAVFLVFAVSALIFTPLSGEA
;
A
#
# COMPACT_ATOMS: atom_id res chain seq x y z
N SER A 1 9.66 -12.00 -16.96
CA SER A 1 9.76 -11.59 -15.53
C SER A 1 11.21 -11.39 -15.12
N THR A 2 12.10 -12.35 -15.38
CA THR A 2 13.53 -12.32 -15.00
C THR A 2 14.28 -11.06 -15.45
N ALA A 3 14.20 -10.68 -16.73
CA ALA A 3 14.86 -9.49 -17.25
C ALA A 3 14.34 -8.19 -16.61
N LEU A 4 13.03 -8.12 -16.31
CA LEU A 4 12.43 -6.97 -15.62
C LEU A 4 12.99 -6.85 -14.20
N PHE A 5 13.02 -7.93 -13.44
CA PHE A 5 13.58 -7.94 -12.09
C PHE A 5 15.08 -7.56 -12.08
N ALA A 6 15.85 -8.02 -13.07
CA ALA A 6 17.25 -7.64 -13.19
C ALA A 6 17.41 -6.13 -13.49
N ILE A 7 16.70 -5.61 -14.50
CA ILE A 7 16.78 -4.20 -14.89
C ILE A 7 16.33 -3.28 -13.76
N PHE A 8 15.18 -3.56 -13.13
CA PHE A 8 14.69 -2.79 -11.99
C PHE A 8 15.62 -2.90 -10.79
N GLY A 9 16.14 -4.09 -10.50
CA GLY A 9 17.09 -4.30 -9.41
C GLY A 9 18.36 -3.48 -9.57
N PHE A 10 19.00 -3.54 -10.74
CA PHE A 10 20.21 -2.74 -11.02
C PHE A 10 19.92 -1.23 -11.03
N LYS A 11 18.81 -0.80 -11.63
CA LYS A 11 18.39 0.62 -11.62
C LYS A 11 18.22 1.13 -10.18
N MET A 12 17.47 0.39 -9.35
CA MET A 12 17.22 0.78 -7.95
C MET A 12 18.51 0.81 -7.12
N LEU A 13 19.44 -0.13 -7.33
CA LEU A 13 20.73 -0.09 -6.64
C LEU A 13 21.59 1.10 -7.08
N TRP A 14 21.63 1.40 -8.37
CA TRP A 14 22.34 2.58 -8.87
C TRP A 14 21.75 3.85 -8.27
N GLU A 15 20.42 3.99 -8.34
CA GLU A 15 19.67 5.14 -7.85
C GLU A 15 19.85 5.32 -6.33
N GLY A 16 19.77 4.23 -5.57
CA GLY A 16 20.06 4.24 -4.13
C GLY A 16 21.52 4.57 -3.80
N TYR A 17 22.48 4.24 -4.66
CA TYR A 17 23.89 4.58 -4.45
C TYR A 17 24.19 6.06 -4.76
N HIS A 18 23.60 6.59 -5.85
CA HIS A 18 23.76 8.00 -6.28
C HIS A 18 22.79 8.98 -5.60
N MET A 19 21.84 8.51 -4.78
CA MET A 19 20.99 9.37 -3.97
C MET A 19 21.82 10.19 -3.00
N GLN A 20 21.83 11.51 -3.23
CA GLN A 20 22.45 12.47 -2.32
C GLN A 20 21.67 12.41 -0.99
N PRO A 21 22.34 12.35 0.17
CA PRO A 21 21.70 12.10 1.46
C PRO A 21 20.65 13.14 1.90
N GLY A 22 20.51 14.27 1.18
CA GLY A 22 19.50 15.31 1.43
C GLY A 22 18.36 15.38 0.41
N GLY A 23 18.57 15.08 -0.88
CA GLY A 23 17.56 15.37 -1.91
C GLY A 23 16.30 14.51 -1.84
N ALA A 24 16.44 13.21 -1.58
CA ALA A 24 15.29 12.33 -1.37
C ALA A 24 14.56 12.63 -0.04
N GLN A 25 15.26 13.23 0.93
CA GLN A 25 14.67 13.65 2.19
C GLN A 25 13.87 14.95 1.99
N GLU A 26 14.39 15.88 1.18
CA GLU A 26 13.76 17.15 0.82
C GLU A 26 12.46 16.93 0.02
N GLU A 27 12.47 16.06 -0.99
CA GLU A 27 11.24 15.72 -1.75
C GLU A 27 10.17 15.09 -0.85
N ILE A 28 10.55 14.20 0.07
CA ILE A 28 9.59 13.61 1.01
C ILE A 28 9.11 14.65 2.02
N GLU A 29 9.97 15.55 2.49
CA GLU A 29 9.59 16.60 3.43
C GLU A 29 8.62 17.59 2.79
N GLU A 30 8.82 17.96 1.52
CA GLU A 30 7.88 18.77 0.75
C GLU A 30 6.52 18.07 0.60
N VAL A 31 6.51 16.80 0.17
CA VAL A 31 5.27 16.01 0.04
C VAL A 31 4.58 15.84 1.40
N GLN A 32 5.34 15.59 2.47
CA GLN A 32 4.79 15.49 3.83
C GLN A 32 4.22 16.83 4.32
N ALA A 33 4.87 17.95 4.03
CA ALA A 33 4.38 19.27 4.36
C ALA A 33 3.06 19.58 3.64
N ASP A 34 2.97 19.23 2.36
CA ASP A 34 1.75 19.37 1.57
C ASP A 34 0.60 18.49 2.09
N LEU A 35 0.89 17.22 2.40
CA LEU A 35 -0.09 16.32 3.00
C LEU A 35 -0.56 16.82 4.37
N ARG A 36 0.35 17.28 5.22
CA ARG A 36 0.04 17.80 6.56
C ARG A 36 -0.78 19.10 6.50
N LYS A 37 -0.50 19.96 5.53
CA LYS A 37 -1.29 21.16 5.26
C LYS A 37 -2.71 20.78 4.87
N ARG A 38 -2.86 19.82 3.95
CA ARG A 38 -4.16 19.33 3.47
C ARG A 38 -4.94 18.61 4.58
N ASP A 39 -4.27 17.81 5.42
CA ASP A 39 -4.90 17.19 6.59
C ASP A 39 -5.31 18.24 7.64
N GLY A 40 -4.51 19.28 7.85
CA GLY A 40 -4.86 20.40 8.73
C GLY A 40 -6.03 21.25 8.22
N GLU A 41 -6.18 21.37 6.90
CA GLU A 41 -7.35 21.98 6.26
C GLU A 41 -8.59 21.10 6.47
N ILE A 42 -8.46 19.77 6.30
CA ILE A 42 -9.53 18.81 6.59
C ILE A 42 -9.92 18.85 8.07
N ASP A 43 -8.97 18.86 9.00
CA ASP A 43 -9.23 18.92 10.44
C ASP A 43 -9.88 20.25 10.84
N LYS A 44 -9.47 21.37 10.23
CA LYS A 44 -10.18 22.66 10.41
C LYS A 44 -11.60 22.59 9.88
N GLU A 45 -11.81 22.00 8.70
CA GLU A 45 -13.13 21.81 8.11
C GLU A 45 -14.01 20.94 9.04
N VAL A 46 -13.46 19.83 9.55
CA VAL A 46 -14.10 18.94 10.53
C VAL A 46 -14.39 19.66 11.84
N HIS A 47 -13.47 20.47 12.35
CA HIS A 47 -13.62 21.16 13.63
C HIS A 47 -14.64 22.31 13.54
N LEU A 48 -14.63 23.09 12.45
CA LEU A 48 -15.69 24.06 12.15
C LEU A 48 -17.06 23.36 12.01
N MET A 49 -17.10 22.22 11.33
CA MET A 49 -18.31 21.39 11.21
C MET A 49 -18.76 20.79 12.55
N ALA A 50 -17.86 20.63 13.51
CA ALA A 50 -18.15 20.10 14.83
C ALA A 50 -18.57 21.17 15.84
N ALA A 51 -18.10 22.41 15.68
CA ALA A 51 -18.32 23.55 16.58
C ALA A 51 -19.66 24.28 16.37
N ASP A 52 -20.35 24.06 15.25
CA ASP A 52 -21.71 24.57 15.01
C ASP A 52 -22.75 23.70 15.77
N PRO A 53 -23.37 24.19 16.86
CA PRO A 53 -24.30 23.42 17.68
C PRO A 53 -25.74 23.44 17.13
N GLU A 54 -26.07 24.32 16.18
CA GLU A 54 -27.46 24.55 15.76
C GLU A 54 -27.91 23.76 14.51
N SER A 55 -27.02 22.99 13.88
CA SER A 55 -27.38 22.21 12.68
C SER A 55 -26.96 20.75 12.72
N GLY A 56 -27.61 19.96 13.59
CA GLY A 56 -27.39 18.51 13.70
C GLY A 56 -27.58 17.73 12.39
N ARG A 57 -28.33 18.28 11.41
CA ARG A 57 -28.54 17.66 10.08
C ARG A 57 -27.38 17.94 9.11
N HIS A 58 -26.79 19.13 9.11
CA HIS A 58 -25.62 19.44 8.27
C HIS A 58 -24.34 18.77 8.78
N LYS A 59 -24.13 18.72 10.11
CA LYS A 59 -22.96 18.07 10.72
C LYS A 59 -22.85 16.58 10.36
N ARG A 60 -23.97 15.84 10.45
CA ARG A 60 -24.02 14.42 10.04
C ARG A 60 -23.77 14.25 8.54
N GLN A 61 -24.33 15.11 7.69
CA GLN A 61 -24.11 15.02 6.24
C GLN A 61 -22.66 15.27 5.84
N ASN A 62 -21.96 16.18 6.53
CA ASN A 62 -20.58 16.49 6.19
C ASN A 62 -19.60 15.45 6.73
N ILE A 63 -19.81 14.91 7.93
CA ILE A 63 -19.03 13.77 8.45
C ILE A 63 -19.21 12.54 7.54
N LEU A 64 -20.44 12.26 7.11
CA LEU A 64 -20.72 11.17 6.15
C LEU A 64 -20.01 11.40 4.81
N LYS A 65 -19.94 12.65 4.32
CA LYS A 65 -19.19 12.97 3.09
C LYS A 65 -17.69 12.73 3.26
N LEU A 66 -17.11 13.11 4.38
CA LEU A 66 -15.68 12.91 4.63
C LEU A 66 -15.34 11.42 4.77
N VAL A 67 -16.09 10.69 5.60
CA VAL A 67 -15.94 9.23 5.76
C VAL A 67 -16.13 8.54 4.42
N SER A 68 -17.11 8.96 3.62
CA SER A 68 -17.35 8.44 2.27
C SER A 68 -16.17 8.72 1.32
N ARG A 69 -15.56 9.92 1.36
CA ARG A 69 -14.38 10.23 0.54
C ARG A 69 -13.18 9.37 0.92
N ILE A 70 -12.85 9.29 2.21
CA ILE A 70 -11.70 8.49 2.70
C ILE A 70 -11.92 7.01 2.38
N PHE A 71 -13.14 6.51 2.64
CA PHE A 71 -13.53 5.15 2.30
C PHE A 71 -13.41 4.90 0.80
N LEU A 72 -13.95 5.77 -0.05
CA LEU A 72 -13.92 5.60 -1.50
C LEU A 72 -12.49 5.64 -2.04
N GLN A 73 -11.63 6.51 -1.50
CA GLN A 73 -10.22 6.59 -1.88
C GLN A 73 -9.47 5.31 -1.47
N ALA A 74 -9.57 4.89 -0.21
CA ALA A 74 -8.92 3.68 0.28
C ALA A 74 -9.45 2.42 -0.42
N PHE A 75 -10.76 2.34 -0.62
CA PHE A 75 -11.43 1.27 -1.36
C PHE A 75 -10.92 1.21 -2.79
N THR A 76 -10.97 2.31 -3.54
CA THR A 76 -10.54 2.34 -4.95
C THR A 76 -9.07 1.96 -5.08
N LEU A 77 -8.20 2.48 -4.21
CA LEU A 77 -6.77 2.18 -4.23
C LEU A 77 -6.50 0.70 -3.93
N THR A 78 -7.14 0.15 -2.91
CA THR A 78 -6.96 -1.26 -2.52
C THR A 78 -7.60 -2.20 -3.54
N PHE A 79 -8.79 -1.88 -4.01
CA PHE A 79 -9.53 -2.66 -4.99
C PHE A 79 -8.77 -2.76 -6.32
N LEU A 80 -8.24 -1.63 -6.82
CA LEU A 80 -7.45 -1.65 -8.04
C LEU A 80 -6.10 -2.36 -7.85
N ALA A 81 -5.47 -2.23 -6.68
CA ALA A 81 -4.23 -2.92 -6.37
C ALA A 81 -4.39 -4.44 -6.35
N GLU A 82 -5.53 -4.92 -5.84
CA GLU A 82 -5.83 -6.35 -5.69
C GLU A 82 -6.68 -6.91 -6.85
N TRP A 83 -7.05 -6.09 -7.84
CA TRP A 83 -7.95 -6.50 -8.91
C TRP A 83 -7.33 -7.60 -9.77
N GLY A 84 -7.96 -8.78 -9.76
CA GLY A 84 -7.49 -9.92 -10.55
C GLY A 84 -6.31 -10.67 -9.95
N ASP A 85 -6.04 -10.50 -8.65
CA ASP A 85 -5.01 -11.29 -7.98
C ASP A 85 -5.41 -12.78 -7.87
N ARG A 86 -4.40 -13.65 -7.80
CA ARG A 86 -4.56 -15.12 -7.68
C ARG A 86 -5.28 -15.50 -6.38
N SER A 87 -5.18 -14.68 -5.34
CA SER A 87 -5.95 -14.89 -4.11
C SER A 87 -7.47 -14.89 -4.37
N GLN A 88 -7.96 -14.14 -5.35
CA GLN A 88 -9.39 -14.10 -5.69
C GLN A 88 -9.86 -15.44 -6.29
N LEU A 89 -9.12 -15.99 -7.26
CA LEU A 89 -9.42 -17.30 -7.86
C LEU A 89 -9.31 -18.43 -6.83
N THR A 90 -8.30 -18.35 -5.95
CA THR A 90 -8.10 -19.33 -4.88
C THR A 90 -9.26 -19.30 -3.89
N THR A 91 -9.76 -18.11 -3.55
CA THR A 91 -10.91 -17.94 -2.64
C THR A 91 -12.19 -18.49 -3.26
N ILE A 92 -12.44 -18.24 -4.55
CA ILE A 92 -13.59 -18.81 -5.28
C ILE A 92 -13.52 -20.34 -5.31
N LEU A 93 -12.35 -20.89 -5.63
CA LEU A 93 -12.15 -22.34 -5.67
C LEU A 93 -12.33 -22.97 -4.28
N LEU A 94 -11.86 -22.30 -3.22
CA LEU A 94 -12.01 -22.76 -1.86
C LEU A 94 -13.48 -22.69 -1.40
N ALA A 95 -14.18 -21.59 -1.70
CA ALA A 95 -15.61 -21.45 -1.41
C ALA A 95 -16.49 -22.43 -2.21
N ALA A 96 -16.02 -22.91 -3.38
CA ALA A 96 -16.70 -23.95 -4.15
C ALA A 96 -16.51 -25.35 -3.55
N ARG A 97 -15.49 -25.56 -2.71
CA ARG A 97 -15.17 -26.87 -2.09
C ARG A 97 -15.56 -26.96 -0.62
N GLU A 98 -15.58 -25.84 0.09
CA GLU A 98 -15.81 -25.74 1.53
C GLU A 98 -17.03 -24.85 1.84
N ASP A 99 -17.36 -24.71 3.12
CA ASP A 99 -18.44 -23.83 3.56
C ASP A 99 -18.15 -22.35 3.20
N ILE A 100 -19.08 -21.76 2.45
CA ILE A 100 -18.96 -20.39 1.93
C ILE A 100 -18.84 -19.36 3.06
N TYR A 101 -19.59 -19.55 4.17
CA TYR A 101 -19.55 -18.61 5.29
C TYR A 101 -18.21 -18.70 6.04
N GLY A 102 -17.68 -19.91 6.21
CA GLY A 102 -16.35 -20.13 6.79
C GLY A 102 -15.23 -19.47 5.98
N VAL A 103 -15.25 -19.63 4.65
CA VAL A 103 -14.26 -19.01 3.75
C VAL A 103 -14.38 -17.48 3.76
N MET A 104 -15.61 -16.95 3.74
CA MET A 104 -15.84 -15.50 3.81
C MET A 104 -15.33 -14.89 5.12
N VAL A 105 -15.68 -15.48 6.27
CA VAL A 105 -15.24 -14.96 7.58
C VAL A 105 -13.72 -15.09 7.73
N GLY A 106 -13.15 -16.23 7.35
CA GLY A 106 -11.70 -16.45 7.39
C GLY A 106 -10.93 -15.47 6.50
N GLY A 107 -11.42 -15.24 5.28
CA GLY A 107 -10.85 -14.27 4.35
C GLY A 107 -10.90 -12.84 4.90
N ILE A 108 -12.05 -12.41 5.44
CA ILE A 108 -12.20 -11.09 6.06
C ILE A 108 -11.23 -10.91 7.24
N VAL A 109 -11.16 -11.89 8.15
CA VAL A 109 -10.29 -11.80 9.33
C VAL A 109 -8.81 -11.78 8.91
N GLY A 110 -8.42 -12.70 8.02
CA GLY A 110 -7.05 -12.80 7.54
C GLY A 110 -6.60 -11.53 6.81
N HIS A 111 -7.42 -11.02 5.89
CA HIS A 111 -7.12 -9.80 5.16
C HIS A 111 -7.11 -8.57 6.08
N SER A 112 -8.04 -8.48 7.04
CA SER A 112 -8.04 -7.38 8.02
C SER A 112 -6.78 -7.37 8.87
N MET A 113 -6.30 -8.54 9.30
CA MET A 113 -5.05 -8.66 10.06
C MET A 113 -3.84 -8.29 9.21
N CYS A 114 -3.77 -8.76 7.96
CA CYS A 114 -2.69 -8.42 7.02
C CYS A 114 -2.62 -6.91 6.79
N THR A 115 -3.74 -6.28 6.44
CA THR A 115 -3.82 -4.84 6.20
C THR A 115 -3.51 -4.04 7.46
N GLY A 116 -4.02 -4.46 8.63
CA GLY A 116 -3.72 -3.82 9.90
C GLY A 116 -2.22 -3.84 10.22
N LEU A 117 -1.56 -4.99 10.05
CA LEU A 117 -0.12 -5.13 10.24
C LEU A 117 0.67 -4.31 9.21
N ALA A 118 0.25 -4.28 7.95
CA ALA A 118 0.89 -3.49 6.91
C ALA A 118 0.83 -1.98 7.23
N VAL A 119 -0.32 -1.48 7.71
CA VAL A 119 -0.48 -0.07 8.10
C VAL A 119 0.38 0.26 9.32
N MET A 120 0.37 -0.58 10.36
CA MET A 120 1.18 -0.36 11.56
C MET A 120 2.67 -0.45 11.28
N GLY A 121 3.09 -1.49 10.55
CA GLY A 121 4.48 -1.71 10.14
C GLY A 121 4.96 -0.61 9.21
N GLY A 122 4.15 -0.22 8.23
CA GLY A 122 4.45 0.88 7.31
C GLY A 122 4.68 2.21 8.03
N ARG A 123 3.84 2.54 9.02
CA ARG A 123 4.04 3.73 9.86
C ARG A 123 5.35 3.68 10.65
N PHE A 124 5.68 2.52 11.22
CA PHE A 124 6.92 2.35 11.98
C PHE A 124 8.16 2.46 11.08
N VAL A 125 8.13 1.81 9.92
CA VAL A 125 9.21 1.84 8.91
C VAL A 125 9.41 3.25 8.37
N ALA A 126 8.33 3.97 8.03
CA ALA A 126 8.38 5.34 7.51
C ALA A 126 9.01 6.33 8.50
N GLN A 127 8.94 6.07 9.81
CA GLN A 127 9.54 6.93 10.83
C GLN A 127 11.01 6.61 11.14
N ARG A 128 11.51 5.43 10.74
CA ARG A 128 12.81 4.91 11.20
C ARG A 128 13.79 4.62 10.07
N ILE A 129 13.33 4.45 8.83
CA ILE A 129 14.14 4.01 7.70
C ILE A 129 14.15 5.08 6.60
N SER A 130 15.35 5.46 6.13
CA SER A 130 15.49 6.43 5.04
C SER A 130 15.10 5.83 3.69
N VAL A 131 14.60 6.68 2.78
CA VAL A 131 14.25 6.31 1.39
C VAL A 131 15.36 5.55 0.71
N ARG A 132 16.60 6.02 0.88
CA ARG A 132 17.80 5.39 0.35
C ARG A 132 17.92 3.92 0.75
N THR A 133 17.63 3.62 2.02
CA THR A 133 17.71 2.25 2.54
C THR A 133 16.62 1.38 1.93
N VAL A 134 15.39 1.90 1.81
CA VAL A 134 14.27 1.20 1.16
C VAL A 134 14.58 0.90 -0.31
N THR A 135 15.13 1.88 -1.05
CA THR A 135 15.49 1.72 -2.46
C THR A 135 16.62 0.69 -2.64
N LEU A 136 17.64 0.70 -1.78
CA LEU A 136 18.73 -0.28 -1.83
C LEU A 136 18.24 -1.71 -1.51
N ILE A 137 17.44 -1.86 -0.46
CA ILE A 137 16.85 -3.16 -0.09
C ILE A 137 15.94 -3.66 -1.21
N GLY A 138 15.07 -2.80 -1.74
CA GLY A 138 14.18 -3.14 -2.86
C GLY A 138 14.96 -3.60 -4.10
N GLY A 139 16.02 -2.88 -4.46
CA GLY A 139 16.91 -3.27 -5.56
C GLY A 139 17.58 -4.63 -5.33
N ALA A 140 18.07 -4.89 -4.12
CA ALA A 140 18.65 -6.18 -3.75
C ALA A 140 17.62 -7.33 -3.84
N VAL A 141 16.40 -7.13 -3.33
CA VAL A 141 15.31 -8.11 -3.41
C VAL A 141 14.94 -8.41 -4.86
N PHE A 142 14.87 -7.40 -5.72
CA PHE A 142 14.64 -7.59 -7.16
C PHE A 142 15.74 -8.42 -7.83
N LEU A 143 17.02 -8.19 -7.49
CA LEU A 143 18.11 -9.03 -8.00
C LEU A 143 18.02 -10.47 -7.50
N VAL A 144 17.66 -10.68 -6.23
CA VAL A 144 17.42 -12.03 -5.69
C VAL A 144 16.30 -12.74 -6.46
N PHE A 145 15.19 -12.05 -6.77
CA PHE A 145 14.13 -12.62 -7.60
C PHE A 145 14.57 -12.88 -9.04
N ALA A 146 15.42 -12.05 -9.62
CA ALA A 146 15.99 -12.30 -10.95
C ALA A 146 16.86 -13.57 -10.95
N VAL A 147 17.73 -13.74 -9.95
CA VAL A 147 18.58 -14.92 -9.82
C VAL A 147 17.75 -16.17 -9.53
N SER A 148 16.79 -16.09 -8.60
CA SER A 148 15.85 -17.17 -8.31
C SER A 148 15.10 -17.57 -9.58
N ALA A 149 14.53 -16.62 -10.31
CA ALA A 149 13.88 -16.90 -11.57
C ALA A 149 14.85 -17.55 -12.58
N LEU A 150 16.11 -17.13 -12.69
CA LEU A 150 17.10 -17.78 -13.57
C LEU A 150 17.44 -19.21 -13.16
N ILE A 151 17.42 -19.55 -11.87
CA ILE A 151 17.71 -20.90 -11.36
C ILE A 151 16.50 -21.82 -11.47
N PHE A 152 15.28 -21.29 -11.36
CA PHE A 152 14.04 -22.05 -11.51
C PHE A 152 13.54 -22.15 -12.96
N THR A 153 13.96 -21.24 -13.86
CA THR A 153 13.64 -21.28 -15.30
C THR A 153 14.37 -22.36 -16.15
N PRO A 154 15.56 -22.89 -15.83
CA PRO A 154 16.28 -23.79 -16.73
C PRO A 154 15.73 -25.23 -16.74
N LEU A 155 14.57 -25.50 -16.12
CA LEU A 155 13.90 -26.80 -16.14
C LEU A 155 12.48 -26.77 -16.77
N SER A 156 11.95 -25.63 -17.18
CA SER A 156 10.67 -25.54 -17.91
C SER A 156 10.87 -25.41 -19.43
N GLY A 157 12.05 -25.79 -19.90
CA GLY A 157 12.48 -25.71 -21.30
C GLY A 157 12.45 -27.04 -22.05
N GLU A 158 11.76 -28.07 -21.55
CA GLU A 158 11.37 -29.23 -22.36
C GLU A 158 9.94 -29.68 -22.01
N ALA A 159 9.13 -29.79 -23.07
CA ALA A 159 7.74 -30.27 -23.20
C ALA A 159 6.60 -29.32 -22.79
#